data_AF-A0A7Y5BJH9-F1
#
_entry.id   AF-A0A7Y5BJH9-F1
#
_cell.length_a   1.000
_cell.length_b   1.000
_cell.length_c   1.000
_cell.angle_alpha   90.00
_cell.angle_beta   90.00
_cell.angle_gamma   90.00
#
_symmetry.space_group_name_H-M   'P 1'
#
loop_
_entity.id
_entity.type
_entity.pdbx_description
1 polymer ?
#
loop_
_entity_poly.entity_id
_entity_poly.type
_entity_poly.pdbx_seq_one_letter_code
_entity_poly.pdbx_strand_id
1 'polypeptide(L)'
;MEIDIEEDKYTAYKLNRKEEGVEEKKILESGKLPSYSSIVDITDLRGMKYESGKLRIPFTHNGTAGDYNIHIGDETKIRKTILVYKYRGKIVLKDGEVNRTTGAGTQSDMGKEEGFAEEL
;
A
#
# COMPACT_ATOMS: atom_id res chain seq x y z
N MET A 1 0.46 -9.08 -1.81
CA MET A 1 1.47 -8.40 -0.98
C MET A 1 1.22 -8.78 0.46
N GLU A 2 2.25 -9.03 1.24
CA GLU A 2 2.18 -9.28 2.66
C GLU A 2 2.94 -8.18 3.39
N ILE A 3 2.34 -7.66 4.44
CA ILE A 3 2.91 -6.63 5.31
C ILE A 3 2.93 -7.21 6.71
N ASP A 4 4.10 -7.21 7.34
CA ASP A 4 4.30 -7.57 8.73
C ASP A 4 4.55 -6.28 9.51
N ILE A 5 3.58 -5.92 10.36
CA ILE A 5 3.60 -4.67 11.14
C ILE A 5 4.64 -4.78 12.26
N GLU A 6 4.83 -5.96 12.83
CA GLU A 6 5.73 -6.17 13.97
C GLU A 6 7.20 -6.18 13.54
N GLU A 7 7.48 -6.66 12.34
CA GLU A 7 8.84 -6.72 11.81
C GLU A 7 9.21 -5.51 10.93
N ASP A 8 8.27 -4.60 10.67
CA ASP A 8 8.39 -3.52 9.68
C ASP A 8 8.83 -4.04 8.30
N LYS A 9 8.26 -5.18 7.88
CA LYS A 9 8.65 -5.88 6.65
C LYS A 9 7.51 -5.94 5.66
N TYR A 10 7.87 -5.87 4.39
CA TYR A 10 6.93 -6.11 3.30
C TYR A 10 7.49 -7.14 2.33
N THR A 11 6.61 -7.97 1.79
CA THR A 11 6.94 -8.98 0.79
C THR A 11 5.91 -9.00 -0.33
N ALA A 12 6.38 -9.07 -1.58
CA ALA A 12 5.50 -9.26 -2.73
C ALA A 12 5.64 -10.67 -3.30
N TYR A 13 4.49 -11.29 -3.56
CA TYR A 13 4.35 -12.61 -4.15
C TYR A 13 3.57 -12.50 -5.46
N LYS A 14 4.01 -13.23 -6.48
CA LYS A 14 3.24 -13.53 -7.70
C LYS A 14 2.67 -14.92 -7.57
N LEU A 15 1.34 -15.02 -7.73
CA LEU A 15 0.65 -16.30 -7.75
C LEU A 15 0.66 -16.85 -9.18
N ASN A 16 1.27 -18.03 -9.37
CA ASN A 16 1.23 -18.76 -10.63
C ASN A 16 0.21 -19.90 -10.50
N ARG A 17 -0.81 -19.90 -11.35
CA ARG A 17 -1.76 -21.02 -11.43
C ARG A 17 -1.16 -22.12 -12.31
N LYS A 18 -1.02 -23.32 -11.75
CA LYS A 18 -0.63 -24.55 -12.43
C LYS A 18 -1.79 -25.55 -12.37
N GLU A 19 -1.73 -26.61 -13.17
CA GLU A 19 -2.76 -27.67 -13.18
C GLU A 19 -2.93 -28.33 -11.81
N GLU A 20 -1.86 -28.41 -11.01
CA GLU A 20 -1.85 -29.00 -9.66
C GLU A 20 -2.22 -28.02 -8.53
N GLY A 21 -2.41 -26.72 -8.83
CA GLY A 21 -2.78 -25.72 -7.82
C GLY A 21 -2.13 -24.35 -8.02
N VAL A 22 -2.08 -23.56 -6.94
CA VAL A 22 -1.50 -22.22 -6.94
C VAL A 22 -0.12 -22.27 -6.29
N GLU A 23 0.90 -21.82 -7.02
CA GLU A 23 2.26 -21.66 -6.51
C GLU A 23 2.55 -20.18 -6.22
N GLU A 24 3.01 -19.87 -5.01
CA GLU A 24 3.47 -18.53 -4.65
C GLU A 24 4.96 -18.36 -5.03
N LYS A 25 5.26 -17.47 -5.97
CA LYS A 25 6.63 -17.07 -6.31
C LYS A 25 6.93 -15.70 -5.71
N LYS A 26 7.92 -15.60 -4.82
CA LYS A 26 8.40 -14.31 -4.31
C LYS A 26 8.96 -13.49 -5.48
N ILE A 27 8.45 -12.26 -5.67
CA ILE A 27 8.89 -11.35 -6.74
C ILE A 27 9.66 -10.14 -6.23
N LEU A 28 9.53 -9.84 -4.95
CA LEU A 28 10.34 -8.85 -4.27
C LEU A 28 10.88 -9.48 -2.99
N GLU A 29 12.20 -9.40 -2.77
CA GLU A 29 12.77 -9.78 -1.49
C GLU A 29 12.17 -8.94 -0.35
N SER A 30 12.13 -9.53 0.83
CA SER A 30 11.54 -8.90 2.00
C SER A 30 12.39 -7.70 2.39
N GLY A 31 11.89 -6.49 2.17
CA GLY A 31 12.54 -5.26 2.58
C GLY A 31 12.09 -4.89 3.99
N LYS A 32 13.05 -4.55 4.86
CA LYS A 32 12.75 -3.89 6.14
C LYS A 32 12.66 -2.39 5.88
N LEU A 33 11.72 -1.70 6.53
CA LEU A 33 11.70 -0.24 6.52
C LEU A 33 12.98 0.33 7.16
N PRO A 34 13.39 1.55 6.76
CA PRO A 34 14.48 2.25 7.45
C PRO A 34 14.20 2.36 8.95
N SER A 35 15.24 2.31 9.79
CA SER A 35 15.11 2.28 11.26
C SER A 35 14.35 3.47 11.89
N TYR A 36 14.17 4.56 11.15
CA TYR A 36 13.42 5.75 11.56
C TYR A 36 11.95 5.73 11.07
N SER A 37 11.46 4.60 10.60
CA SER A 37 10.12 4.43 10.04
C SER A 37 9.54 3.08 10.45
N SER A 38 8.41 3.10 11.12
CA SER A 38 7.61 1.93 11.43
C SER A 38 6.25 1.99 10.75
N ILE A 39 5.64 0.82 10.59
CA ILE A 39 4.23 0.72 10.21
C ILE A 39 3.42 0.95 11.47
N VAL A 40 2.67 2.05 11.51
CA VAL A 40 1.85 2.42 12.68
C VAL A 40 0.54 1.64 12.67
N ASP A 41 -0.16 1.70 11.55
CA ASP A 41 -1.37 0.91 11.32
C ASP A 41 -1.63 0.76 9.81
N ILE A 42 -2.54 -0.14 9.50
CA ILE A 42 -3.16 -0.24 8.19
C ILE A 42 -4.66 -0.08 8.36
N THR A 43 -5.27 0.81 7.59
CA THR A 43 -6.71 1.05 7.61
C THR A 43 -7.33 0.62 6.28
N ASP A 44 -8.35 -0.25 6.31
CA ASP A 44 -9.12 -0.62 5.12
C ASP A 44 -10.24 0.39 4.79
N LEU A 45 -10.92 0.22 3.65
CA LEU A 45 -12.04 1.08 3.24
C LEU A 45 -13.20 1.13 4.26
N ARG A 46 -13.35 0.11 5.11
CA ARG A 46 -14.40 0.03 6.13
C ARG A 46 -14.01 0.81 7.39
N GLY A 47 -12.80 1.35 7.45
CA GLY A 47 -12.23 1.98 8.63
C GLY A 47 -11.71 0.96 9.66
N MET A 48 -11.58 -0.33 9.30
CA MET A 48 -10.97 -1.31 10.18
C MET A 48 -9.46 -1.05 10.23
N LYS A 49 -8.95 -0.88 11.46
CA LYS A 49 -7.53 -0.69 11.73
C LYS A 49 -6.86 -2.02 12.08
N TYR A 50 -5.69 -2.23 11.49
CA TYR A 50 -4.78 -3.32 11.78
C TYR A 50 -3.50 -2.71 12.35
N GLU A 51 -3.26 -2.93 13.64
CA GLU A 51 -2.12 -2.34 14.38
C GLU A 51 -1.06 -3.38 14.76
N SER A 52 -1.30 -4.66 14.46
CA SER A 52 -0.35 -5.75 14.72
C SER A 52 -0.55 -6.93 13.77
N GLY A 53 0.43 -7.84 13.75
CA GLY A 53 0.42 -9.05 12.93
C GLY A 53 0.70 -8.82 11.45
N LYS A 54 0.20 -9.76 10.62
CA LYS A 54 0.48 -9.83 9.19
C LYS A 54 -0.78 -9.58 8.37
N LEU A 55 -0.74 -8.58 7.49
CA LEU A 55 -1.81 -8.31 6.52
C LEU A 55 -1.41 -8.81 5.13
N ARG A 56 -2.26 -9.66 4.53
CA ARG A 56 -2.17 -10.06 3.13
C ARG A 56 -3.14 -9.24 2.29
N ILE A 57 -2.61 -8.41 1.40
CA ILE A 57 -3.36 -7.65 0.40
C ILE A 57 -3.36 -8.45 -0.91
N PRO A 58 -4.50 -9.02 -1.33
CA PRO A 58 -4.61 -9.74 -2.59
C PRO A 58 -4.70 -8.76 -3.75
N PHE A 59 -4.04 -9.10 -4.85
CA PHE A 59 -4.18 -8.43 -6.14
C PHE A 59 -4.77 -9.43 -7.13
N THR A 60 -5.82 -9.03 -7.85
CA THR A 60 -6.38 -9.79 -8.96
C THR A 60 -5.49 -9.67 -10.20
N HIS A 61 -5.74 -10.50 -11.21
CA HIS A 61 -5.00 -10.51 -12.46
C HIS A 61 -5.07 -9.17 -13.25
N ASN A 62 -6.10 -8.35 -13.02
CA ASN A 62 -6.26 -7.04 -13.65
C ASN A 62 -5.73 -5.90 -12.76
N GLY A 63 -4.95 -6.23 -11.73
CA GLY A 63 -4.37 -5.27 -10.78
C GLY A 63 -5.39 -4.71 -9.78
N THR A 64 -6.61 -5.24 -9.69
CA THR A 64 -7.56 -4.79 -8.67
C THR A 64 -7.12 -5.31 -7.31
N ALA A 65 -7.11 -4.44 -6.29
CA ALA A 65 -6.81 -4.78 -4.91
C ALA A 65 -7.98 -4.39 -3.99
N GLY A 66 -7.81 -4.56 -2.69
CA GLY A 66 -8.60 -3.79 -1.73
C GLY A 66 -8.05 -2.37 -1.61
N ASP A 67 -8.86 -1.51 -1.01
CA ASP A 67 -8.52 -0.14 -0.69
C ASP A 67 -7.88 -0.09 0.70
N TYR A 68 -6.62 0.34 0.79
CA TYR A 68 -5.86 0.39 2.05
C TYR A 68 -5.06 1.69 2.18
N ASN A 69 -4.99 2.20 3.41
CA ASN A 69 -4.05 3.23 3.84
C ASN A 69 -3.03 2.54 4.76
N ILE A 70 -1.76 2.56 4.39
CA ILE A 70 -0.67 2.03 5.24
C ILE A 70 0.05 3.25 5.81
N HIS A 71 -0.08 3.45 7.11
CA HIS A 71 0.52 4.58 7.81
C HIS A 71 1.94 4.27 8.23
N ILE A 72 2.88 5.09 7.76
CA ILE A 72 4.31 4.99 8.05
C ILE A 72 4.73 6.18 8.89
N GLY A 73 5.37 5.92 10.03
CA GLY A 73 5.72 6.97 10.96
C GLY A 73 6.44 6.46 12.19
N ASP A 74 6.13 7.10 13.30
CA ASP A 74 6.51 6.71 14.66
C ASP A 74 5.26 6.79 15.55
N GLU A 75 5.37 6.40 16.84
CA GLU A 75 4.24 6.40 17.79
C GLU A 75 3.53 7.75 17.92
N THR A 76 4.21 8.85 17.58
CA THR A 76 3.70 10.22 17.78
C THR A 76 3.19 10.86 16.50
N LYS A 77 3.63 10.39 15.33
CA LYS A 77 3.34 11.05 14.06
C LYS A 77 3.39 10.11 12.86
N ILE A 78 2.29 10.12 12.09
CA ILE A 78 2.25 9.59 10.73
C ILE A 78 2.97 10.58 9.82
N ARG A 79 4.07 10.12 9.20
CA ARG A 79 4.90 10.93 8.31
C ARG A 79 4.50 10.73 6.86
N LYS A 80 4.15 9.50 6.49
CA LYS A 80 3.71 9.14 5.14
C LYS A 80 2.57 8.14 5.18
N THR A 81 1.75 8.18 4.14
CA THR A 81 0.71 7.19 3.91
C THR A 81 0.90 6.56 2.54
N ILE A 82 0.96 5.23 2.48
CA ILE A 82 0.85 4.50 1.22
C ILE A 82 -0.62 4.18 0.98
N LEU A 83 -1.15 4.72 -0.11
CA LEU A 83 -2.50 4.47 -0.57
C LEU A 83 -2.47 3.34 -1.60
N VAL A 84 -3.11 2.21 -1.26
CA VAL A 84 -3.39 1.14 -2.21
C VAL A 84 -4.81 1.31 -2.69
N TYR A 85 -4.99 1.64 -3.97
CA TYR A 85 -6.31 1.82 -4.56
C TYR A 85 -6.88 0.50 -5.06
N LYS A 86 -8.18 0.33 -4.84
CA LYS A 86 -8.93 -0.83 -5.32
C LYS A 86 -8.77 -1.06 -6.81
N TYR A 87 -8.87 -0.02 -7.63
CA TYR A 87 -8.84 -0.16 -9.09
C TYR A 87 -7.47 0.16 -9.67
N ARG A 88 -7.08 -0.60 -10.71
CA ARG A 88 -5.86 -0.42 -11.52
C ARG A 88 -4.53 -0.59 -10.80
N GLY A 89 -4.53 -1.11 -9.57
CA GLY A 89 -3.31 -1.39 -8.80
C GLY A 89 -2.49 -0.16 -8.52
N LYS A 90 -3.13 1.03 -8.52
CA LYS A 90 -2.45 2.29 -8.28
C LYS A 90 -2.00 2.31 -6.82
N ILE A 91 -0.70 2.51 -6.62
CA ILE A 91 -0.11 2.76 -5.31
C ILE A 91 0.40 4.20 -5.32
N VAL A 92 0.02 4.99 -4.31
CA VAL A 92 0.43 6.40 -4.19
C VAL A 92 1.03 6.63 -2.81
N LEU A 93 2.13 7.38 -2.77
CA LEU A 93 2.71 7.88 -1.53
C LEU A 93 2.20 9.31 -1.27
N LYS A 94 1.70 9.57 -0.08
CA LYS A 94 1.31 10.91 0.39
C LYS A 94 2.05 11.23 1.67
N ASP A 95 2.32 12.51 1.89
CA ASP A 95 2.86 13.01 3.15
C ASP A 95 1.72 13.18 4.17
N GLY A 96 2.03 12.87 5.44
CA GLY A 96 1.06 12.92 6.54
C GLY A 96 0.05 11.77 6.53
N GLU A 97 -0.95 11.91 7.40
CA GLU A 97 -2.08 10.97 7.55
C GLU A 97 -3.15 11.23 6.47
N VAL A 98 -3.59 10.15 5.82
CA VAL A 98 -4.68 10.22 4.83
C VAL A 98 -5.65 9.06 5.09
N ASN A 99 -6.90 9.38 5.43
CA ASN A 99 -7.93 8.40 5.74
C ASN A 99 -9.02 8.34 4.65
N ARG A 100 -8.68 8.09 3.38
CA ARG A 100 -9.69 7.85 2.32
C ARG A 100 -9.19 6.99 1.16
N THR A 101 -10.02 6.05 0.74
CA THR A 101 -9.79 5.21 -0.45
C THR A 101 -11.09 4.95 -1.24
N THR A 102 -10.95 4.49 -2.49
CA THR A 102 -11.82 4.64 -3.69
C THR A 102 -12.42 6.01 -4.07
N GLY A 103 -12.47 7.02 -3.20
CA GLY A 103 -13.14 8.28 -3.53
C GLY A 103 -12.63 9.52 -2.80
N ALA A 104 -11.35 9.88 -2.99
CA ALA A 104 -10.98 11.28 -2.79
C ALA A 104 -11.59 12.11 -3.96
N GLY A 105 -12.91 12.30 -3.92
CA GLY A 105 -13.70 12.90 -4.99
C GLY A 105 -13.25 14.32 -5.31
N THR A 106 -13.49 14.73 -6.56
CA THR A 106 -13.63 16.12 -7.02
C THR A 106 -12.63 17.12 -6.42
N GLN A 107 -11.60 17.42 -7.21
CA GLN A 107 -11.26 18.80 -7.57
C GLN A 107 -11.57 19.85 -6.49
N SER A 108 -10.69 19.94 -5.49
CA SER A 108 -10.52 21.17 -4.72
C SER A 108 -9.08 21.27 -4.23
N ASP A 109 -8.14 21.08 -5.17
CA ASP A 109 -6.88 21.80 -5.08
C ASP A 109 -6.44 22.14 -6.51
N MET A 110 -6.80 23.36 -6.95
CA MET A 110 -6.20 23.99 -8.14
C MET A 110 -4.76 24.40 -7.79
N GLY A 111 -3.91 23.40 -7.55
CA GLY A 111 -2.49 23.55 -7.25
C GLY A 111 -1.66 22.81 -8.28
N LYS A 112 -1.47 23.46 -9.44
CA LYS A 112 -0.48 23.20 -10.51
C LYS A 112 -0.03 21.74 -10.69
N GLU A 113 -0.57 21.09 -11.72
CA GLU A 113 0.13 19.99 -12.40
C GLU A 113 1.42 20.54 -13.02
N GLU A 114 2.56 20.30 -12.39
CA GLU A 114 3.85 20.32 -13.10
C GLU A 114 4.03 18.96 -13.77
N GLY A 115 3.84 18.98 -15.10
CA GLY A 115 4.07 17.82 -15.94
C GLY A 115 5.53 17.43 -15.92
N PHE A 116 5.80 16.16 -15.63
CA PHE A 116 7.02 15.52 -16.08
C PHE A 116 6.80 15.05 -17.52
N ALA A 117 7.10 15.93 -18.46
CA ALA A 117 7.61 15.51 -19.75
C ALA A 117 9.07 15.14 -19.53
N GLU A 118 9.49 13.98 -20.02
CA GLU A 118 10.86 13.81 -20.53
C GLU A 118 10.85 12.74 -21.61
N GLU A 119 11.02 13.21 -22.84
CA GLU A 119 11.76 12.49 -23.87
C GLU A 119 13.12 12.09 -23.32
N LEU A 120 13.56 10.85 -23.57
CA LEU A 120 14.86 10.47 -24.13
C LEU A 120 14.81 9.00 -24.57
#